data_AF-A0A916TIJ3-F1
#
_entry.id   AF-A0A916TIJ3-F1
#
_cell.length_a   1.000
_cell.length_b   1.000
_cell.length_c   1.000
_cell.angle_alpha   90.00
_cell.angle_beta   90.00
_cell.angle_gamma   90.00
#
_symmetry.space_group_name_H-M   'P 1'
#
loop_
_entity.id
_entity.type
_entity.pdbx_description
1 polymer ?
#
loop_
_entity_poly.entity_id
_entity_poly.type
_entity_poly.pdbx_seq_one_letter_code
_entity_poly.pdbx_strand_id
1 'polypeptide(L)'
;MAKKPSALASIFDDEPEDTTPVPVAASVPAPPPAAAPRRSRRAADVPAPATPARRSSHPGKKPVLIHIPEDMHRALRQLSVEEGGEPLTVITERLLRQYLVKRGHTRFAP
;
A
#
# COMPACT_ATOMS: atom_id res chain seq x y z
N MET A 1 30.01 8.48 -47.25
CA MET A 1 29.24 7.35 -46.70
C MET A 1 28.20 7.87 -45.73
N ALA A 2 26.95 7.47 -45.91
CA ALA A 2 25.76 8.07 -45.33
C ALA A 2 25.69 7.89 -43.80
N LYS A 3 25.55 9.01 -43.07
CA LYS A 3 25.16 9.03 -41.66
C LYS A 3 23.63 9.04 -41.62
N LYS A 4 23.04 7.98 -41.09
CA LYS A 4 21.58 7.82 -40.94
C LYS A 4 21.08 8.83 -39.89
N PRO A 5 20.09 9.70 -40.17
CA PRO A 5 19.44 10.48 -39.12
C PRO A 5 18.51 9.59 -38.29
N SER A 6 18.64 9.70 -36.97
CA SER A 6 17.95 8.92 -35.94
C SER A 6 16.47 9.31 -35.83
N ALA A 7 15.60 8.31 -35.67
CA ALA A 7 14.13 8.38 -35.61
C ALA A 7 13.55 8.85 -34.26
N LEU A 8 14.31 9.65 -33.49
CA LEU A 8 13.98 10.00 -32.09
C LEU A 8 13.62 11.48 -31.90
N ALA A 9 13.49 12.26 -32.98
CA ALA A 9 13.14 13.69 -32.91
C ALA A 9 11.63 13.98 -33.00
N SER A 10 10.77 12.96 -33.12
CA SER A 10 9.34 13.12 -33.39
C SER A 10 8.48 12.37 -32.35
N ILE A 11 8.77 12.55 -31.06
CA ILE A 11 8.00 11.96 -29.94
C ILE A 11 7.55 13.05 -28.94
N PHE A 12 8.05 14.28 -29.06
CA PHE A 12 7.70 15.38 -28.16
C PHE A 12 6.84 16.47 -28.82
N ASP A 13 6.06 16.09 -29.84
CA ASP A 13 5.04 16.94 -30.47
C ASP A 13 3.72 16.16 -30.49
N ASP A 14 3.21 15.87 -29.28
CA ASP A 14 1.82 15.49 -29.06
C ASP A 14 1.33 16.46 -27.99
N GLU A 15 0.92 17.64 -28.46
CA GLU A 15 0.14 18.58 -27.67
C GLU A 15 -1.25 17.97 -27.48
N PRO A 16 -1.79 17.89 -26.24
CA PRO A 16 -3.14 17.43 -26.04
C PRO A 16 -4.12 18.53 -26.50
N GLU A 17 -4.72 18.32 -27.66
CA GLU A 17 -5.82 19.14 -28.17
C GLU A 17 -6.96 19.23 -27.15
N ASP A 18 -7.10 20.46 -26.65
CA ASP A 18 -8.12 21.00 -25.77
C ASP A 18 -9.51 20.80 -26.40
N THR A 19 -10.24 19.75 -25.98
CA THR A 19 -11.63 19.55 -26.39
C THR A 19 -12.56 20.27 -25.39
N THR A 20 -12.98 21.46 -25.83
CA THR A 20 -13.93 22.40 -25.23
C THR A 20 -15.12 21.83 -24.45
N PRO A 21 -15.62 22.54 -23.42
CA PRO A 21 -16.72 22.12 -22.55
C PRO A 21 -18.08 22.37 -23.20
N VAL A 22 -19.00 21.40 -23.09
CA VAL A 22 -20.42 21.60 -23.43
C VAL A 22 -21.21 21.71 -22.12
N PRO A 23 -21.78 22.89 -21.77
CA PRO A 23 -22.67 23.02 -20.63
C PRO A 23 -24.12 22.85 -21.11
N VAL A 24 -24.81 21.80 -20.70
CA VAL A 24 -26.25 21.69 -20.91
C VAL A 24 -26.97 21.39 -19.60
N ALA A 25 -27.84 22.35 -19.28
CA ALA A 25 -29.06 22.26 -18.51
C ALA A 25 -28.97 21.97 -17.00
N ALA A 26 -29.00 23.08 -16.27
CA ALA A 26 -29.58 23.21 -14.95
C ALA A 26 -30.91 22.46 -14.79
N SER A 27 -31.07 21.76 -13.66
CA SER A 27 -32.36 21.70 -12.98
C SER A 27 -32.15 21.35 -11.50
N VAL A 28 -32.29 22.35 -10.64
CA VAL A 28 -32.34 22.25 -9.17
C VAL A 28 -33.31 23.37 -8.73
N PRO A 29 -34.14 23.24 -7.68
CA PRO A 29 -34.81 22.07 -7.11
C PRO A 29 -36.33 22.32 -6.87
N ALA A 30 -37.09 21.28 -6.49
CA ALA A 30 -38.28 21.48 -5.66
C ALA A 30 -38.47 20.28 -4.69
N PRO A 31 -38.50 20.50 -3.35
CA PRO A 31 -38.74 19.47 -2.33
C PRO A 31 -40.25 19.29 -2.08
N PRO A 32 -40.76 18.12 -1.61
CA PRO A 32 -40.92 17.87 -0.15
C PRO A 32 -41.04 16.35 0.21
N PRO A 33 -41.54 15.94 1.39
CA PRO A 33 -41.02 16.10 2.74
C PRO A 33 -40.58 14.75 3.39
N ALA A 34 -40.04 14.86 4.60
CA ALA A 34 -39.37 13.86 5.42
C ALA A 34 -40.10 12.51 5.63
N ALA A 35 -39.33 11.42 5.61
CA ALA A 35 -39.69 10.14 6.23
C ALA A 35 -38.45 9.41 6.80
N ALA A 36 -38.35 9.47 8.13
CA ALA A 36 -37.68 8.54 9.08
C ALA A 36 -36.18 8.20 8.93
N PRO A 37 -35.44 8.07 10.06
CA PRO A 37 -34.04 7.66 10.04
C PRO A 37 -33.94 6.16 9.71
N ARG A 38 -33.81 5.83 8.42
CA ARG A 38 -33.41 4.49 8.01
C ARG A 38 -31.93 4.31 8.36
N ARG A 39 -31.71 3.68 9.51
CA ARG A 39 -30.44 3.14 10.01
C ARG A 39 -29.75 2.37 8.88
N SER A 40 -28.88 3.06 8.15
CA SER A 40 -28.12 2.50 7.03
C SER A 40 -27.01 1.62 7.60
N ARG A 41 -27.33 0.35 7.82
CA ARG A 41 -26.34 -0.73 7.82
C ARG A 41 -25.82 -0.85 6.39
N ARG A 42 -24.79 -0.08 6.05
CA ARG A 42 -23.88 -0.46 4.97
C ARG A 42 -22.58 -0.88 5.64
N ALA A 43 -22.56 -2.17 6.00
CA ALA A 43 -21.34 -2.93 6.03
C ALA A 43 -20.71 -2.78 4.64
N ALA A 44 -19.71 -1.91 4.54
CA ALA A 44 -18.75 -2.02 3.47
C ALA A 44 -17.98 -3.31 3.76
N ASP A 45 -18.32 -4.33 2.97
CA ASP A 45 -17.60 -5.57 2.82
C ASP A 45 -16.19 -5.24 2.27
N VAL A 46 -15.33 -4.75 3.17
CA VAL A 46 -13.89 -4.86 2.97
C VAL A 46 -13.58 -6.28 3.42
N PRO A 47 -13.07 -7.18 2.55
CA PRO A 47 -12.56 -8.45 3.03
C PRO A 47 -11.45 -8.11 4.02
N ALA A 48 -11.75 -8.28 5.31
CA ALA A 48 -10.74 -8.21 6.34
C ALA A 48 -9.63 -9.16 5.90
N PRO A 49 -8.37 -8.72 5.76
CA PRO A 49 -7.30 -9.64 5.42
C PRO A 49 -7.34 -10.74 6.48
N ALA A 50 -7.59 -11.96 6.05
CA ALA A 50 -7.68 -13.13 6.92
C ALA A 50 -6.47 -13.10 7.83
N THR A 51 -6.67 -12.75 9.10
CA THR A 51 -5.56 -12.59 10.01
C THR A 51 -4.96 -13.99 10.19
N PRO A 52 -3.73 -14.25 9.72
CA PRO A 52 -3.12 -15.55 9.94
C PRO A 52 -3.14 -15.82 11.44
N ALA A 53 -3.47 -17.06 11.82
CA ALA A 53 -3.55 -17.48 13.21
C ALA A 53 -2.36 -16.90 13.98
N ARG A 54 -2.66 -16.02 14.96
CA ARG A 54 -1.67 -15.22 15.70
C ARG A 54 -0.77 -16.12 16.53
N ARG A 55 0.18 -16.79 15.87
CA ARG A 55 1.36 -17.38 16.51
C ARG A 55 2.26 -16.21 16.87
N SER A 56 1.90 -15.53 17.96
CA SER A 56 2.75 -14.47 18.52
C SER A 56 4.10 -15.10 18.82
N SER A 57 5.14 -14.60 18.18
CA SER A 57 6.52 -15.03 18.42
C SER A 57 7.00 -14.73 19.84
N HIS A 58 6.27 -13.86 20.58
CA HIS A 58 6.57 -13.50 21.95
C HIS A 58 5.29 -13.47 22.82
N PRO A 59 4.83 -14.63 23.33
CA PRO A 59 3.72 -14.66 24.27
C PRO A 59 4.09 -13.86 25.54
N GLY A 60 3.15 -13.07 26.06
CA GLY A 60 3.33 -12.28 27.28
C GLY A 60 4.05 -10.94 27.11
N LYS A 61 4.55 -10.60 25.92
CA LYS A 61 5.15 -9.28 25.64
C LYS A 61 4.17 -8.38 24.89
N LYS A 62 4.24 -7.07 25.15
CA LYS A 62 3.46 -6.07 24.43
C LYS A 62 4.03 -5.89 23.01
N PRO A 63 3.18 -5.82 21.97
CA PRO A 63 3.65 -5.51 20.63
C PRO A 63 4.20 -4.09 20.58
N VAL A 64 5.29 -3.90 19.84
CA VAL A 64 5.91 -2.59 19.63
C VAL A 64 5.50 -2.08 18.26
N LEU A 65 4.95 -0.86 18.21
CA LEU A 65 4.67 -0.18 16.95
C LEU A 65 5.90 0.61 16.53
N ILE A 66 6.39 0.32 15.32
CA ILE A 66 7.53 1.01 14.72
C ILE A 66 7.05 1.69 13.44
N HIS A 67 7.46 2.94 13.25
CA HIS A 67 7.25 3.63 11.99
C HIS A 67 8.38 3.30 11.04
N ILE A 68 8.02 2.79 9.86
CA ILE A 68 8.94 2.43 8.78
C ILE A 68 8.49 3.25 7.57
N PRO A 69 9.41 3.98 6.91
CA PRO A 69 9.04 4.73 5.71
C PRO A 69 8.60 3.78 4.58
N GLU A 70 7.79 4.28 3.66
CA GLU A 70 7.07 3.44 2.69
C GLU A 70 8.01 2.69 1.74
N ASP A 71 9.13 3.30 1.36
CA ASP A 71 10.16 2.68 0.53
C ASP A 71 10.74 1.42 1.19
N MET A 72 11.10 1.51 2.47
CA MET A 72 11.58 0.37 3.25
C MET A 72 10.47 -0.66 3.48
N HIS A 73 9.24 -0.20 3.69
CA HIS A 73 8.10 -1.10 3.89
C HIS A 73 7.76 -1.90 2.61
N ARG A 74 7.96 -1.32 1.43
CA ARG A 74 7.88 -2.03 0.14
C ARG A 74 8.96 -3.09 0.01
N ALA A 75 10.20 -2.77 0.35
CA ALA A 75 11.30 -3.75 0.33
C ALA A 75 11.01 -4.94 1.25
N LEU A 76 10.48 -4.70 2.45
CA LEU A 76 10.09 -5.77 3.38
C LEU A 76 8.95 -6.64 2.81
N ARG A 77 7.98 -6.06 2.11
CA ARG A 77 6.91 -6.81 1.42
C ARG A 77 7.46 -7.67 0.29
N GLN A 78 8.45 -7.18 -0.44
CA GLN A 78 9.11 -7.96 -1.48
C GLN A 78 9.86 -9.17 -0.89
N LEU A 79 10.63 -8.96 0.19
CA LEU A 79 11.30 -10.04 0.92
C LEU A 79 10.30 -11.08 1.45
N SER A 80 9.14 -10.64 1.91
CA SER A 80 8.07 -11.55 2.35
C SER A 80 7.62 -12.50 1.26
N VAL A 81 7.44 -12.02 0.03
CA VAL A 81 7.08 -12.87 -1.10
C VAL A 81 8.20 -13.85 -1.43
N GLU A 82 9.45 -13.40 -1.39
CA GLU A 82 10.64 -14.23 -1.67
C GLU A 82 10.82 -15.36 -0.64
N GLU A 83 10.54 -15.10 0.63
CA GLU A 83 10.59 -16.08 1.72
C GLU A 83 9.32 -16.96 1.82
N GLY A 84 8.47 -16.97 0.80
CA GLY A 84 7.28 -17.85 0.75
C GLY A 84 6.03 -17.26 1.42
N GLY A 85 5.93 -15.94 1.50
CA GLY A 85 4.81 -15.22 2.10
C GLY A 85 4.88 -15.12 3.63
N GLU A 86 6.09 -15.17 4.21
CA GLU A 86 6.25 -15.00 5.66
C GLU A 86 5.67 -13.65 6.11
N PRO A 87 4.98 -13.58 7.27
CA PRO A 87 4.43 -12.32 7.75
C PRO A 87 5.56 -11.34 8.06
N LEU A 88 5.35 -10.07 7.72
CA LEU A 88 6.33 -8.99 7.94
C LEU A 88 6.86 -8.94 9.37
N THR A 89 6.04 -9.31 10.36
CA THR A 89 6.43 -9.37 11.77
C THR A 89 7.54 -10.40 12.04
N VAL A 90 7.53 -11.54 11.34
CA VAL A 90 8.56 -12.58 11.50
C VAL A 90 9.87 -12.16 10.82
N ILE A 91 9.78 -11.61 9.61
CA ILE A 91 10.94 -11.12 8.86
C ILE A 91 11.65 -10.00 9.61
N THR A 92 10.88 -8.98 10.03
CA THR A 92 11.43 -7.85 10.79
C THR A 92 12.03 -8.28 12.12
N GLU A 93 11.44 -9.27 12.79
CA GLU A 93 12.00 -9.86 14.00
C GLU A 93 13.32 -10.58 13.72
N ARG A 94 13.39 -11.42 12.68
CA ARG A 94 14.62 -12.13 12.30
C ARG A 94 15.74 -11.15 11.98
N LEU A 95 15.45 -10.11 11.20
CA LEU A 95 16.40 -9.03 10.88
C LEU A 95 16.86 -8.28 12.14
N LEU A 96 15.93 -7.98 13.06
CA LEU A 96 16.27 -7.33 14.32
C LEU A 96 17.18 -8.21 15.18
N ARG A 97 16.88 -9.51 15.30
CA ARG A 97 17.73 -10.45 16.05
C ARG A 97 19.13 -10.53 15.44
N GLN A 98 19.24 -10.68 14.12
CA GLN A 98 20.52 -10.68 13.42
C GLN A 98 21.32 -9.40 13.67
N TYR A 99 20.66 -8.23 13.62
CA TYR A 99 21.28 -6.95 13.90
C TYR A 99 21.80 -6.87 15.35
N LEU A 100 21.00 -7.31 16.33
CA LEU A 100 21.39 -7.32 17.74
C LEU A 100 22.57 -8.25 18.02
N VAL A 101 22.60 -9.43 17.39
CA VAL A 101 23.74 -10.38 17.47
C VAL A 101 24.99 -9.75 16.86
N LYS A 102 24.89 -9.18 15.65
CA LYS A 102 26.00 -8.51 14.97
C LYS A 102 26.57 -7.34 15.78
N ARG A 103 25.72 -6.63 16.53
CA ARG A 103 26.11 -5.54 17.44
C ARG A 103 26.62 -6.02 18.81
N GLY A 104 26.52 -7.31 19.11
CA GLY A 104 26.90 -7.88 20.41
C GLY A 104 25.92 -7.57 21.55
N HIS A 105 24.70 -7.14 21.24
CA HIS A 105 23.66 -6.85 22.23
C HIS A 105 22.98 -8.11 22.77
N THR A 106 22.98 -9.19 22.00
CA THR A 106 22.39 -10.47 22.40
C THR A 106 23.24 -11.63 21.88
N ARG A 107 23.16 -12.78 22.56
CA ARG A 107 23.81 -14.05 22.15
C ARG A 107 22.82 -15.08 21.58
N PHE A 108 21.56 -14.70 21.38
CA PHE A 108 20.54 -15.62 20.88
C PHE A 108 20.86 -16.00 19.43
N ALA A 109 20.93 -17.30 19.15
CA ALA A 109 21.21 -17.83 17.82
C ALA A 109 20.06 -17.48 16.83
N PRO A 110 20.37 -17.29 15.54
CA PRO A 110 19.38 -17.04 14.48
C PRO A 110 18.39 -18.19 14.32
#